data_AF-A0A645B1R0-F1
#
_entry.id   AF-A0A645B1R0-F1
#
_cell.length_a   1.000
_cell.length_b   1.000
_cell.length_c   1.000
_cell.angle_alpha   90.00
_cell.angle_beta   90.00
_cell.angle_gamma   90.00
#
_symmetry.space_group_name_H-M   'P 1'
#
loop_
_entity.id
_entity.type
_entity.pdbx_description
1 polymer ?
#
loop_
_entity_poly.entity_id
_entity_poly.type
_entity_poly.pdbx_seq_one_letter_code
_entity_poly.pdbx_strand_id
1 'polypeptide(L)'
;MKKSLPSLYESLGIYLPLITTNCAVLGVALVNMNSNYNLLESVLSGMFGGVGFLLAIVLMAGVRERLENSDIPKAFKGFPISLVIASFMAVAFMGFGGLVK
;
A
#
# COMPACT_ATOMS: atom_id res chain seq x y z
N MET A 1 16.78 -12.41 -0.98
CA MET A 1 17.01 -11.54 -2.16
C MET A 1 18.48 -11.38 -2.53
N LYS A 2 19.40 -11.14 -1.58
CA LYS A 2 20.85 -10.97 -1.85
C LYS A 2 21.52 -12.05 -2.71
N LYS A 3 21.03 -13.29 -2.68
CA LYS A 3 21.56 -14.44 -3.46
C LYS A 3 20.83 -14.71 -4.80
N SER A 4 19.59 -14.27 -4.96
CA SER A 4 18.75 -14.64 -6.11
C SER A 4 18.38 -13.45 -7.01
N LEU A 5 18.36 -12.22 -6.47
CA LEU A 5 17.97 -10.99 -7.16
C LEU A 5 18.81 -9.82 -6.61
N PRO A 6 20.11 -9.72 -6.96
CA PRO A 6 21.02 -8.74 -6.38
C PRO A 6 20.68 -7.30 -6.79
N SER A 7 20.22 -7.06 -8.03
CA SER A 7 19.81 -5.72 -8.52
C SER A 7 18.64 -5.13 -7.75
N LEU A 8 17.67 -5.97 -7.36
CA LEU A 8 16.51 -5.55 -6.59
C LEU A 8 16.88 -5.29 -5.12
N TYR A 9 17.80 -6.07 -4.55
CA TYR A 9 18.27 -5.86 -3.18
C TYR A 9 19.03 -4.54 -3.02
N GLU A 10 19.87 -4.18 -3.98
CA GLU A 10 20.58 -2.88 -4.02
C GLU A 10 19.59 -1.71 -4.13
N SER A 11 18.57 -1.83 -5.00
CA SER A 11 17.55 -0.79 -5.20
C SER A 11 16.61 -0.63 -3.99
N LEU A 12 16.41 -1.70 -3.22
CA LEU A 12 15.45 -1.78 -2.12
C LEU A 12 16.11 -1.66 -0.73
N GLY A 13 17.41 -1.32 -0.66
CA GLY A 13 18.24 -1.38 0.54
C GLY A 13 17.58 -0.82 1.81
N ILE A 14 17.37 0.50 1.87
CA ILE A 14 16.78 1.20 3.03
C ILE A 14 15.28 0.87 3.19
N TYR A 15 14.62 0.39 2.13
CA TYR A 15 13.20 0.07 2.15
C TYR A 15 12.89 -1.27 2.84
N LEU A 16 13.84 -2.19 2.96
CA LEU A 16 13.63 -3.48 3.64
C LEU A 16 13.19 -3.33 5.12
N PRO A 17 13.88 -2.53 5.96
CA PRO A 17 13.42 -2.23 7.32
C PRO A 17 12.16 -1.35 7.38
N LEU A 18 11.92 -0.54 6.34
CA LEU A 18 10.72 0.30 6.24
C LEU A 18 9.46 -0.52 5.92
N ILE A 19 9.61 -1.66 5.24
CA ILE A 19 8.51 -2.60 4.96
C ILE A 19 8.05 -3.28 6.26
N THR A 20 8.97 -3.68 7.15
CA THR A 20 8.62 -4.36 8.40
C THR A 20 7.95 -3.45 9.42
N THR A 21 8.17 -2.14 9.33
CA THR A 21 7.55 -1.10 10.17
C THR A 21 6.37 -0.41 9.50
N ASN A 22 5.82 -1.01 8.43
CA ASN A 22 4.73 -0.43 7.67
C ASN A 22 3.40 -0.44 8.45
N CYS A 23 2.63 0.64 8.34
CA CYS A 23 1.36 0.83 9.02
C CYS A 23 0.29 -0.20 8.63
N ALA A 24 0.28 -0.67 7.38
CA ALA A 24 -0.67 -1.68 6.93
C ALA A 24 -0.38 -3.05 7.57
N VAL A 25 0.89 -3.43 7.68
CA VAL A 25 1.31 -4.70 8.32
C VAL A 25 0.94 -4.70 9.79
N LEU A 26 1.26 -3.61 10.50
CA LEU A 26 0.85 -3.40 11.90
C LEU A 26 -0.67 -3.39 12.05
N GLY A 27 -1.41 -2.76 11.13
CA GLY A 27 -2.86 -2.71 11.15
C GLY A 27 -3.51 -4.08 11.08
N VAL A 28 -3.05 -4.95 10.18
CA VAL A 28 -3.58 -6.33 10.06
C VAL A 28 -3.30 -7.14 11.33
N ALA A 29 -2.12 -6.99 11.92
CA ALA A 29 -1.80 -7.65 13.20
C ALA A 29 -2.75 -7.20 14.32
N LEU A 30 -3.01 -5.90 14.43
CA LEU A 30 -3.94 -5.35 15.43
C LEU A 30 -5.39 -5.81 15.20
N VAL A 31 -5.84 -5.87 13.95
CA VAL A 31 -7.19 -6.37 13.61
C VAL A 31 -7.34 -7.84 13.99
N ASN A 32 -6.35 -8.68 13.67
CA ASN A 32 -6.38 -10.11 14.03
C ASN A 32 -6.43 -10.31 15.55
N MET A 33 -5.69 -9.50 16.32
CA MET A 33 -5.70 -9.54 17.78
C MET A 33 -7.05 -9.09 18.36
N ASN A 34 -7.61 -7.97 17.88
CA ASN A 34 -8.87 -7.43 18.38
C ASN A 34 -10.07 -8.33 18.04
N SER A 35 -10.04 -8.99 16.87
CA SER A 35 -11.09 -9.89 16.43
C SER A 35 -10.95 -11.34 16.95
N ASN A 36 -9.92 -11.65 17.75
CA ASN A 36 -9.65 -12.98 18.30
C ASN A 36 -9.63 -14.10 17.23
N TYR A 37 -9.05 -13.82 16.07
CA TYR A 37 -8.99 -14.78 14.96
C TYR A 37 -8.13 -16.00 15.30
N ASN A 38 -8.59 -17.17 14.85
CA ASN A 38 -7.80 -18.40 14.97
C ASN A 38 -6.61 -18.38 14.00
N LEU A 39 -5.70 -19.36 14.09
CA LEU A 39 -4.47 -19.38 13.25
C LEU A 39 -4.78 -19.29 11.75
N LEU A 40 -5.77 -20.06 11.29
CA LEU A 40 -6.16 -20.11 9.88
C LEU A 40 -6.79 -18.79 9.40
N GLU A 41 -7.67 -18.20 10.21
CA GLU A 41 -8.30 -16.91 9.92
C GLU A 41 -7.27 -15.77 9.89
N SER A 42 -6.29 -15.81 10.80
CA SER A 42 -5.20 -14.83 10.85
C SER A 42 -4.30 -14.90 9.61
N VAL A 43 -4.00 -16.10 9.11
CA VAL A 43 -3.23 -16.31 7.87
C VAL A 43 -4.00 -15.79 6.66
N LEU A 44 -5.29 -16.10 6.57
CA LEU A 44 -6.14 -15.61 5.47
C LEU A 44 -6.28 -14.08 5.52
N SER A 45 -6.53 -13.50 6.70
CA SER A 45 -6.58 -12.05 6.91
C SER A 45 -5.28 -11.37 6.49
N GLY A 46 -4.12 -11.94 6.86
CA GLY A 46 -2.80 -11.49 6.39
C GLY A 46 -2.65 -11.51 4.87
N MET A 47 -3.05 -12.62 4.24
CA MET A 47 -2.94 -12.80 2.80
C MET A 47 -3.83 -11.81 2.04
N PHE A 48 -5.12 -11.72 2.39
CA PHE A 48 -6.06 -10.82 1.73
C PHE A 48 -5.76 -9.34 2.04
N GLY A 49 -5.33 -9.02 3.26
CA GLY A 49 -4.86 -7.68 3.62
C GLY A 49 -3.64 -7.27 2.79
N GLY A 50 -2.68 -8.18 2.59
CA GLY A 50 -1.52 -7.95 1.72
C GLY A 50 -1.89 -7.77 0.25
N VAL A 51 -2.82 -8.57 -0.27
CA VAL A 51 -3.31 -8.45 -1.65
C VAL A 51 -4.05 -7.12 -1.86
N GLY A 52 -4.88 -6.70 -0.90
CA GLY A 52 -5.55 -5.39 -0.94
C GLY A 52 -4.55 -4.23 -0.94
N PHE A 53 -3.52 -4.30 -0.11
CA PHE A 53 -2.45 -3.31 -0.11
C PHE A 53 -1.69 -3.27 -1.44
N LEU A 54 -1.35 -4.43 -2.01
CA LEU A 54 -0.70 -4.52 -3.32
C LEU A 54 -1.55 -3.84 -4.40
N LEU A 55 -2.85 -4.10 -4.44
CA LEU A 55 -3.77 -3.47 -5.37
C LEU A 55 -3.77 -1.94 -5.21
N ALA A 56 -3.81 -1.44 -3.97
CA ALA A 56 -3.78 0.00 -3.70
C ALA A 56 -2.48 0.66 -4.22
N ILE A 57 -1.31 0.06 -3.99
CA ILE A 57 -0.05 0.64 -4.44
C ILE A 57 0.07 0.61 -5.97
N VAL A 58 -0.38 -0.48 -6.62
CA VAL A 58 -0.38 -0.60 -8.09
C VAL A 58 -1.28 0.45 -8.73
N LEU A 59 -2.47 0.68 -8.18
CA LEU A 59 -3.36 1.75 -8.65
C LEU A 59 -2.72 3.13 -8.48
N MET A 60 -2.10 3.39 -7.32
CA MET A 60 -1.40 4.66 -7.08
C MET A 60 -0.24 4.87 -8.06
N ALA A 61 0.53 3.83 -8.36
CA ALA A 61 1.61 3.86 -9.33
C ALA A 61 1.10 4.19 -10.74
N GLY A 62 0.02 3.53 -11.17
CA GLY A 62 -0.61 3.80 -12.48
C GLY A 62 -1.15 5.22 -12.60
N VAL A 63 -1.74 5.78 -11.54
CA VAL A 63 -2.17 7.19 -11.55
C VAL A 63 -0.97 8.14 -11.64
N ARG A 64 0.11 7.87 -10.88
CA ARG A 64 1.34 8.67 -10.92
C ARG A 64 1.99 8.69 -12.31
N GLU A 65 2.11 7.53 -12.96
CA GLU A 65 2.71 7.40 -14.29
C GLU A 65 1.94 8.21 -15.35
N ARG A 66 0.61 8.22 -15.28
CA ARG A 66 -0.22 9.06 -16.16
C ARG A 66 -0.02 10.55 -15.91
N LEU A 67 0.15 10.92 -14.65
CA LEU A 67 0.30 12.32 -14.25
C LEU A 67 1.68 12.89 -14.59
N GLU A 68 2.72 12.05 -14.64
CA GLU A 68 4.06 12.45 -15.05
C GLU A 68 4.10 13.01 -16.47
N ASN A 69 3.24 12.50 -17.35
CA ASN A 69 3.06 12.99 -18.72
C ASN A 69 2.09 14.20 -18.84
N SER A 70 1.58 14.72 -17.71
CA SER A 70 0.63 15.82 -17.68
C SER A 70 1.28 17.14 -17.23
N ASP A 71 0.73 18.28 -17.65
CA ASP A 71 1.20 19.60 -17.24
C ASP A 71 0.79 19.94 -15.81
N ILE A 72 1.58 19.47 -14.84
CA ILE A 72 1.41 19.79 -13.41
C ILE A 72 2.22 21.05 -13.06
N PRO A 73 1.66 22.02 -12.30
CA PRO A 73 2.40 23.15 -11.76
C PRO A 73 3.65 22.71 -10.99
N LYS A 74 4.77 23.44 -11.14
CA LYS A 74 6.08 23.09 -10.54
C LYS A 74 6.01 22.82 -9.03
N ALA A 75 5.17 23.56 -8.30
CA ALA A 75 5.00 23.41 -6.85
C ALA A 75 4.38 22.06 -6.44
N PHE A 76 3.63 21.40 -7.32
CA PHE A 76 2.96 20.13 -7.02
C PHE A 76 3.74 18.89 -7.46
N LYS A 77 4.79 19.04 -8.26
CA LYS A 77 5.56 17.90 -8.78
C LYS A 77 6.18 17.06 -7.66
N GLY A 78 6.12 15.73 -7.81
CA GLY A 78 6.72 14.79 -6.86
C GLY A 78 5.82 14.44 -5.66
N PHE A 79 6.27 14.76 -4.45
CA PHE A 79 5.59 14.36 -3.21
C PHE A 79 4.19 15.00 -3.02
N PRO A 80 4.00 16.31 -3.25
CA PRO A 80 2.71 16.95 -2.98
C PRO A 80 1.55 16.37 -3.78
N ILE A 81 1.74 16.17 -5.09
CA ILE A 81 0.68 15.57 -5.93
C ILE A 81 0.35 14.14 -5.52
N SER A 82 1.28 13.43 -4.90
CA SER A 82 1.07 12.06 -4.43
C SER A 82 0.15 11.99 -3.22
N LEU A 83 0.21 12.99 -2.33
CA LEU A 83 -0.75 13.14 -1.24
C LEU A 83 -2.15 13.46 -1.74
N VAL A 84 -2.24 14.28 -2.80
CA VAL A 84 -3.52 14.58 -3.46
C VAL A 84 -4.12 13.32 -4.07
N ILE A 85 -3.32 12.53 -4.80
CA ILE A 85 -3.74 11.23 -5.35
C ILE A 85 -4.20 10.29 -4.22
N ALA A 86 -3.42 10.17 -3.14
CA ALA A 86 -3.78 9.35 -1.99
C ALA A 86 -5.14 9.76 -1.39
N SER A 87 -5.42 11.06 -1.31
CA SER A 87 -6.68 11.59 -0.79
C SER A 87 -7.86 11.21 -1.69
N PHE A 88 -7.73 11.37 -3.01
CA PHE A 88 -8.79 10.95 -3.94
C PHE A 88 -8.98 9.43 -3.95
N MET A 89 -7.90 8.66 -3.84
CA MET A 89 -7.99 7.21 -3.70
C MET A 89 -8.71 6.80 -2.42
N ALA A 90 -8.45 7.47 -1.29
CA ALA A 90 -9.15 7.21 -0.04
C ALA A 90 -10.66 7.46 -0.17
N VAL A 91 -11.07 8.54 -0.84
CA VAL A 91 -12.49 8.82 -1.13
C VAL A 91 -13.10 7.73 -2.02
N ALA A 92 -12.38 7.28 -3.05
CA ALA A 92 -12.85 6.20 -3.91
C ALA A 92 -13.04 4.88 -3.13
N PHE A 93 -12.10 4.53 -2.24
CA PHE A 93 -12.20 3.32 -1.44
C PHE A 93 -13.27 3.41 -0.33
N MET A 94 -13.55 4.60 0.19
CA MET A 94 -14.62 4.81 1.17
C MET A 94 -16.00 4.44 0.61
N GLY A 95 -16.19 4.47 -0.72
CA GLY A 95 -17.39 3.97 -1.38
C GLY A 95 -17.68 2.48 -1.12
N PHE A 96 -16.68 1.69 -0.74
CA PHE A 96 -16.85 0.29 -0.35
C PHE A 96 -17.26 0.09 1.11
N GLY A 97 -17.29 1.15 1.93
CA GLY A 97 -17.56 1.11 3.38
C GLY A 97 -18.96 0.66 3.80
N GLY A 98 -19.84 0.29 2.86
CA GLY A 98 -21.17 -0.25 3.11
C GLY A 98 -21.46 -1.57 2.39
N LEU A 99 -20.45 -2.23 1.83
CA LEU A 99 -20.64 -3.40 0.96
C LEU A 99 -20.92 -4.70 1.73
N VAL A 100 -20.66 -4.71 3.05
CA VAL A 100 -20.97 -5.83 3.94
C VAL A 100 -21.67 -5.28 5.17
N LYS A 101 -22.84 -5.84 5.48
CA LYS A 101 -23.60 -5.62 6.71
C LYS A 101 -23.37 -6.78 7.66
#